data_AF-A0A975MVB5-F1
#
_entry.id   AF-A0A975MVB5-F1
#
_cell.length_a   1.000
_cell.length_b   1.000
_cell.length_c   1.000
_cell.angle_alpha   90.00
_cell.angle_beta   90.00
_cell.angle_gamma   90.00
#
_symmetry.space_group_name_H-M   'P 1'
#
loop_
_entity.id
_entity.type
_entity.pdbx_description
1 polymer ?
#
loop_
_entity_poly.entity_id
_entity_poly.type
_entity_poly.pdbx_seq_one_letter_code
_entity_poly.pdbx_strand_id
1 'polypeptide(L)' 'MRIAEAIAHVVDQALAARRKVGTVTGISGSRVIVSVQGGSLTLPRLASYAPTIGDVVHIDASVPGAWLVLGKSA' A
#
# COMPACT_ATOMS: atom_id res chain seq x y z
N MET A 1 -8.81 -30.96 -4.19
CA MET A 1 -9.17 -29.69 -3.52
C MET A 1 -10.68 -29.61 -3.48
N ARG A 2 -11.29 -29.55 -2.30
CA ARG A 2 -12.75 -29.40 -2.15
C ARG A 2 -13.14 -27.98 -2.58
N ILE A 3 -14.30 -27.80 -3.21
CA ILE A 3 -14.77 -26.48 -3.70
C ILE A 3 -14.71 -25.40 -2.60
N ALA A 4 -15.01 -25.77 -1.35
CA ALA A 4 -14.90 -24.88 -0.20
C ALA A 4 -13.47 -24.34 0.03
N GLU A 5 -12.44 -25.17 -0.13
CA GLU A 5 -11.03 -24.77 0.02
C GLU A 5 -10.61 -23.82 -1.09
N ALA A 6 -11.10 -24.06 -2.32
CA ALA A 6 -10.82 -23.20 -3.46
C ALA A 6 -11.43 -21.79 -3.27
N ILE A 7 -12.67 -21.73 -2.78
CA ILE A 7 -13.35 -20.45 -2.51
C ILE A 7 -12.63 -19.69 -1.39
N ALA A 8 -12.27 -20.37 -0.30
CA ALA A 8 -11.52 -19.75 0.80
C ALA A 8 -10.21 -19.14 0.30
N HIS A 9 -9.45 -19.87 -0.53
CA HIS A 9 -8.20 -19.38 -1.10
C HIS A 9 -8.39 -18.13 -1.97
N VAL A 10 -9.43 -18.09 -2.81
CA VAL A 10 -9.73 -16.93 -3.66
C VAL A 10 -10.12 -15.71 -2.82
N VAL A 11 -10.90 -15.90 -1.76
CA VAL A 11 -11.29 -14.83 -0.84
C VAL A 11 -10.08 -14.27 -0.12
N ASP A 12 -9.19 -15.13 0.39
CA ASP A 12 -7.96 -14.71 1.05
C ASP A 12 -7.04 -13.92 0.11
N GLN A 13 -6.88 -14.36 -1.13
CA GLN A 13 -6.11 -13.62 -2.14
C GLN A 13 -6.73 -12.25 -2.44
N ALA A 14 -8.06 -12.17 -2.55
CA ALA A 14 -8.75 -10.92 -2.79
C ALA A 14 -8.62 -9.94 -1.60
N LEU A 15 -8.65 -10.45 -0.37
CA LEU A 15 -8.45 -9.65 0.84
C LEU A 15 -6.99 -9.20 0.97
N ALA A 16 -6.02 -10.07 0.70
CA ALA A 16 -4.60 -9.74 0.70
C ALA A 16 -4.26 -8.68 -0.35
N ALA A 17 -4.87 -8.73 -1.54
CA ALA A 17 -4.67 -7.74 -2.59
C ALA A 17 -5.16 -6.33 -2.21
N ARG A 18 -6.11 -6.22 -1.27
CA ARG A 18 -6.63 -4.94 -0.78
C ARG A 18 -5.67 -4.23 0.16
N ARG A 19 -4.80 -4.95 0.86
CA ARG A 19 -3.87 -4.38 1.82
C ARG A 19 -2.45 -4.51 1.28
N LYS A 20 -1.86 -3.39 0.89
CA LYS A 20 -0.50 -3.36 0.35
C LYS A 20 0.45 -2.71 1.33
N VAL A 21 1.68 -3.22 1.38
CA VAL A 21 2.80 -2.59 2.08
C VAL A 21 3.83 -2.18 1.04
N GLY A 22 4.44 -1.01 1.22
CA GLY A 22 5.46 -0.51 0.32
C GLY A 22 6.38 0.49 0.98
N THR A 23 7.34 0.99 0.20
CA THR A 23 8.32 1.97 0.66
C THR A 23 8.22 3.23 -0.19
N VAL A 24 8.21 4.40 0.46
CA VAL A 24 8.22 5.70 -0.22
C VAL A 24 9.57 5.86 -0.95
N THR A 25 9.51 6.00 -2.27
CA THR A 25 10.70 6.19 -3.12
C THR A 25 10.81 7.62 -3.64
N GLY A 26 9.72 8.40 -3.59
CA GLY A 26 9.74 9.77 -4.07
C GLY A 26 8.55 10.58 -3.57
N ILE A 27 8.74 11.90 -3.56
CA ILE A 27 7.72 12.88 -3.19
C ILE A 27 7.78 13.98 -4.24
N SER A 28 6.63 14.31 -4.84
CA SER A 28 6.54 15.34 -5.87
C SER A 28 5.27 16.16 -5.66
N GLY A 29 5.43 17.39 -5.17
CA GLY A 29 4.31 18.27 -4.83
C GLY A 29 3.30 17.61 -3.89
N SER A 30 2.08 17.39 -4.40
CA SER A 30 0.96 16.75 -3.73
C SER A 30 0.89 15.23 -3.89
N ARG A 31 1.97 14.59 -4.35
CA ARG A 31 2.03 13.14 -4.61
C ARG A 31 3.19 12.47 -3.89
N VAL A 32 2.95 11.22 -3.49
CA VAL A 32 3.91 10.29 -2.91
C VAL A 32 4.01 9.09 -3.84
N ILE A 33 5.23 8.70 -4.19
CA ILE A 33 5.51 7.53 -5.01
C ILE A 33 5.97 6.42 -4.05
N VAL A 34 5.28 5.28 -4.11
CA VAL A 34 5.53 4.13 -3.24
C VAL A 34 5.84 2.93 -4.10
N SER A 35 7.00 2.32 -3.85
CA SER A 35 7.32 1.00 -4.40
C SER A 35 6.57 -0.07 -3.62
N VAL A 36 5.82 -0.91 -4.32
CA VAL A 36 5.06 -2.04 -3.77
C VAL A 36 5.41 -3.32 -4.54
N GLN A 37 5.03 -4.47 -4.01
CA GLN A 37 5.14 -5.71 -4.78
C GLN A 37 4.34 -5.61 -6.09
N GLY A 38 5.00 -5.81 -7.22
CA GLY A 38 4.39 -5.73 -8.55
C GLY A 38 4.40 -4.36 -9.21
N GLY A 39 5.06 -3.34 -8.63
CA GLY A 39 5.30 -2.07 -9.32
C GLY A 39 5.37 -0.85 -8.40
N SER A 40 4.97 0.31 -8.91
CA SER A 40 4.89 1.55 -8.14
C SER A 40 3.46 2.08 -8.11
N LEU A 41 3.09 2.67 -6.98
CA LEU A 41 1.83 3.38 -6.80
C LEU A 41 2.11 4.86 -6.58
N THR A 42 1.25 5.70 -7.14
CA THR A 42 1.23 7.13 -6.87
C THR A 42 0.04 7.43 -6.00
N LEU A 43 0.29 7.94 -4.79
CA LEU A 43 -0.72 8.24 -3.78
C LEU A 43 -0.79 9.75 -3.55
N PRO A 44 -1.95 10.28 -3.13
CA PRO A 44 -2.04 11.66 -2.70
C PRO A 44 -1.20 11.86 -1.43
N ARG A 45 -0.40 12.93 -1.41
CA ARG A 45 0.27 13.38 -0.19
C ARG A 45 -0.77 14.03 0.72
N LEU A 46 -0.86 13.57 1.96
CA LEU A 46 -1.73 14.20 2.95
C LEU A 46 -1.19 15.59 3.32
N ALA A 47 -2.04 16.62 3.32
CA ALA A 47 -1.61 17.99 3.63
C ALA A 47 -1.11 18.15 5.07
N SER A 48 -1.64 17.34 5.99
CA SER A 48 -1.29 17.33 7.41
C SER A 48 0.03 16.62 7.73
N TYR A 49 0.65 15.97 6.74
CA TYR A 49 1.79 15.09 6.99
C TYR A 49 2.82 15.11 5.85
N ALA A 50 4.09 15.07 6.22
CA ALA A 50 5.19 15.03 5.27
C ALA A 50 5.95 13.69 5.43
N PRO A 51 5.71 12.68 4.57
CA PRO A 51 6.51 11.47 4.58
C PRO A 51 7.95 11.78 4.16
N THR A 52 8.86 10.85 4.43
CA THR A 52 10.24 10.88 3.94
C THR A 52 10.51 9.71 2.99
N ILE A 53 11.48 9.87 2.09
CA ILE A 53 11.97 8.76 1.29
C ILE A 53 12.55 7.69 2.24
N GLY A 54 12.17 6.44 2.01
CA GLY A 54 12.50 5.29 2.85
C GLY A 54 11.43 4.93 3.88
N ASP A 55 10.38 5.75 4.05
CA ASP A 55 9.26 5.40 4.92
C ASP A 55 8.54 4.14 4.40
N VAL A 56 8.28 3.19 5.29
CA VAL A 56 7.42 2.04 5.06
C VAL A 56 5.98 2.48 5.30
N VAL A 57 5.09 2.18 4.36
CA VAL A 57 3.68 2.59 4.40
C VAL A 57 2.75 1.40 4.25
N HIS A 58 1.62 1.47 4.95
CA HIS A 58 0.46 0.63 4.69
C HIS A 58 -0.49 1.38 3.75
N ILE A 59 -1.03 0.69 2.76
CA ILE A 59 -1.98 1.21 1.78
C ILE A 59 -3.25 0.36 1.84
N ASP A 60 -4.38 1.04 2.03
CA ASP A 60 -5.70 0.42 1.87
C ASP A 60 -6.17 0.68 0.43
N ALA A 61 -6.02 -0.32 -0.43
CA ALA A 61 -6.44 -0.24 -1.82
C ALA A 61 -7.97 -0.30 -2.00
N SER A 62 -8.75 -0.50 -0.93
CA SER A 62 -10.21 -0.41 -0.97
C SER A 62 -10.73 1.01 -0.82
N VAL A 63 -9.91 1.93 -0.28
CA VAL A 63 -10.26 3.34 -0.12
C VAL A 63 -9.27 4.21 -0.92
N PRO A 64 -9.71 4.90 -1.99
CA PRO A 64 -8.81 5.68 -2.83
C PRO A 64 -7.99 6.69 -2.03
N GLY A 65 -6.67 6.55 -2.09
CA GLY A 65 -5.74 7.46 -1.44
C GLY A 65 -5.58 7.27 0.08
N ALA A 66 -6.12 6.21 0.66
CA ALA A 66 -5.91 5.87 2.06
C ALA A 66 -4.57 5.14 2.26
N TRP A 67 -3.68 5.76 3.02
CA TRP A 67 -2.41 5.17 3.40
C TRP A 67 -1.89 5.81 4.70
N LEU A 68 -1.00 5.11 5.37
CA LEU A 68 -0.36 5.57 6.61
C LEU A 68 1.10 5.12 6.67
N VAL A 69 1.95 5.94 7.28
CA VAL A 69 3.34 5.57 7.56
C VAL A 69 3.40 4.65 8.76
N LEU A 70 4.10 3.54 8.62
CA LEU A 70 4.42 2.59 9.69
C LEU A 70 5.72 2.96 10.40
N GLY A 71 6.66 3.56 9.67
CA GLY A 71 7.96 3.97 10.18
C GLY A 71 8.99 3.99 9.07
N LYS A 72 10.27 3.91 9.43
CA LYS A 72 11.39 3.84 8.50
C LYS A 72 12.35 2.74 8.97
N SER A 73 12.79 1.91 8.04
CA SER A 73 13.81 0.90 8.35
C SER A 73 15.14 1.58 8.68
N ALA A 74 15.85 1.04 9.69
CA ALA A 74 17.16 1.52 10.10
C ALA A 74 18.24 1.27 9.03
#